data_AF-A0A060XW42-F1
#
_entry.id   AF-A0A060XW42-F1
#
_cell.length_a   1.000
_cell.length_b   1.000
_cell.length_c   1.000
_cell.angle_alpha   90.00
_cell.angle_beta   90.00
_cell.angle_gamma   90.00
#
_symmetry.space_group_name_H-M   'P 1'
#
loop_
_entity.id
_entity.type
_entity.pdbx_description
1 polymer ?
#
loop_
_entity_poly.entity_id
_entity_poly.type
_entity_poly.pdbx_seq_one_letter_code
_entity_poly.pdbx_strand_id
1 'polypeptide(L)'
;MSPPGRYECRVSGLRWVCKDHVSLQYQFSSWEPHSAMMKSLGYKQGGPLLDVTIIAGELEEVHLPHFACFGDDPSFKEKVRVLHVEDCGVSVEQVDEVTRFHVKILHPTFSAKGVLVRSGFPLKVHCDLLLYQAKAPSWTDS
;
A
#
# COMPACT_ATOMS: atom_id res chain seq x y z
N MET A 1 3.91 7.19 20.62
CA MET A 1 4.94 6.19 20.26
C MET A 1 4.35 4.82 20.48
N SER A 2 4.50 3.93 19.52
CA SER A 2 4.16 2.52 19.62
C SER A 2 5.31 1.79 20.34
N PRO A 3 5.08 1.04 21.43
CA PRO A 3 6.10 0.18 22.03
C PRO A 3 6.44 -1.00 21.10
N PRO A 4 7.44 -1.85 21.44
CA PRO A 4 7.73 -3.06 20.67
C PRO A 4 6.48 -3.93 20.47
N GLY A 5 6.27 -4.41 19.24
CA GLY A 5 5.09 -5.20 18.93
C GLY A 5 4.70 -5.21 17.47
N ARG A 6 3.47 -5.69 17.22
CA ARG A 6 2.84 -5.77 15.91
C ARG A 6 1.56 -4.95 15.91
N TYR A 7 1.40 -4.11 14.91
CA TYR A 7 0.32 -3.13 14.84
C TYR A 7 -0.36 -3.19 13.48
N GLU A 8 -1.64 -2.82 13.46
CA GLU A 8 -2.44 -2.69 12.25
C GLU A 8 -3.36 -1.48 12.38
N CYS A 9 -3.39 -0.63 11.36
CA CYS A 9 -4.48 0.32 11.22
C CYS A 9 -5.63 -0.33 10.45
N ARG A 10 -6.78 -0.46 11.10
CA ARG A 10 -7.98 -1.08 10.50
C ARG A 10 -8.58 -0.29 9.32
N VAL A 11 -8.27 1.01 9.22
CA VAL A 11 -8.80 1.86 8.14
C VAL A 11 -8.00 1.68 6.85
N SER A 12 -6.67 1.74 6.94
CA SER A 12 -5.81 1.61 5.76
C SER A 12 -5.41 0.17 5.47
N GLY A 13 -5.41 -0.71 6.47
CA GLY A 13 -4.84 -2.05 6.39
C GLY A 13 -3.31 -2.07 6.55
N LEU A 14 -2.66 -0.93 6.77
CA LEU A 14 -1.21 -0.85 7.01
C LEU A 14 -0.85 -1.61 8.29
N ARG A 15 0.12 -2.52 8.20
CA ARG A 15 0.71 -3.17 9.38
C ARG A 15 2.19 -2.88 9.51
N TRP A 16 2.67 -2.84 10.73
CA TRP A 16 4.10 -2.69 11.02
C TRP A 16 4.51 -3.49 12.24
N VAL A 17 5.79 -3.84 12.28
CA VAL A 17 6.44 -4.53 13.39
C VAL A 17 7.66 -3.71 13.81
N CYS A 18 7.83 -3.51 15.11
CA CYS A 18 9.00 -2.82 15.66
C CYS A 18 9.55 -3.59 16.88
N LYS A 19 10.88 -3.62 17.00
CA LYS A 19 11.59 -4.21 18.16
C LYS A 19 11.79 -3.20 19.29
N ASP A 20 11.76 -1.91 18.96
CA ASP A 20 11.90 -0.78 19.87
C ASP A 20 10.72 0.19 19.74
N HIS A 21 10.75 1.27 20.51
CA HIS A 21 9.73 2.32 20.43
C HIS A 21 9.80 3.06 19.09
N VAL A 22 8.66 3.15 18.41
CA VAL A 22 8.56 3.85 17.12
C VAL A 22 7.48 4.92 17.17
N SER A 23 7.73 6.04 16.51
CA SER A 23 6.72 7.05 16.21
C SER A 23 6.67 7.23 14.70
N LEU A 24 5.47 7.13 14.14
CA LEU A 24 5.26 7.33 12.71
C LEU A 24 3.95 8.08 12.46
N GLN A 25 3.86 8.72 11.31
CA GLN A 25 2.64 9.23 10.72
C GLN A 25 2.48 8.62 9.34
N TYR A 26 1.24 8.54 8.87
CA TYR A 26 1.01 8.15 7.49
C TYR A 26 -0.27 8.76 6.94
N GLN A 27 -0.34 8.83 5.62
CA GLN A 27 -1.50 9.30 4.86
C GLN A 27 -1.65 8.53 3.54
N PHE A 28 -2.82 8.59 2.94
CA PHE A 28 -3.02 8.14 1.56
C PHE A 28 -2.43 9.16 0.60
N SER A 29 -1.76 8.70 -0.44
CA SER A 29 -1.21 9.53 -1.50
C SER A 29 -1.81 9.16 -2.87
N SER A 30 -1.62 10.04 -3.85
CA SER A 30 -2.18 9.89 -5.19
C SER A 30 -1.28 9.05 -6.09
N TRP A 31 -1.88 8.12 -6.83
CA TRP A 31 -1.20 7.38 -7.90
C TRP A 31 -1.11 8.16 -9.22
N GLU A 32 -1.86 9.26 -9.35
CA GLU A 32 -2.01 10.01 -10.59
C GLU A 32 -0.66 10.46 -11.20
N PRO A 33 0.28 11.03 -10.42
CA PRO A 33 1.59 11.45 -10.94
C PRO A 33 2.44 10.31 -11.50
N HIS A 34 2.19 9.07 -11.07
CA HIS A 34 2.99 7.89 -11.42
C HIS A 34 2.31 7.02 -12.49
N SER A 35 1.08 7.34 -12.86
CA SER A 35 0.21 6.49 -13.68
C SER A 35 0.76 6.18 -15.07
N ALA A 36 1.36 7.17 -15.74
CA ALA A 36 1.94 6.99 -17.07
C ALA A 36 3.17 6.09 -17.04
N MET A 37 4.06 6.31 -16.05
CA MET A 37 5.27 5.50 -15.87
C MET A 37 4.93 4.05 -15.51
N MET A 38 3.98 3.82 -14.59
CA MET A 38 3.55 2.47 -14.26
C MET A 38 3.02 1.72 -15.49
N LYS A 39 2.20 2.39 -16.31
CA LYS A 39 1.68 1.82 -17.55
C LYS A 39 2.79 1.46 -18.54
N SER A 40 3.79 2.34 -18.73
CA SER A 40 4.90 2.06 -19.66
C SER A 40 5.78 0.90 -19.20
N LEU A 41 5.96 0.74 -17.89
CA LEU A 41 6.65 -0.41 -17.29
C LEU A 41 5.80 -1.68 -17.22
N GLY A 42 4.53 -1.62 -17.66
CA GLY A 42 3.63 -2.77 -17.67
C GLY A 42 3.10 -3.14 -16.29
N TYR A 43 2.90 -2.19 -15.38
CA TYR A 43 2.31 -2.38 -14.06
C TYR A 43 0.95 -1.68 -13.91
N LYS A 44 0.16 -2.20 -12.97
CA LYS A 44 -1.07 -1.60 -12.45
C LYS A 44 -0.93 -1.42 -10.94
N GLN A 45 -1.72 -0.51 -10.40
CA GLN A 45 -1.91 -0.39 -8.97
C GLN A 45 -2.41 -1.73 -8.40
N GLY A 46 -1.85 -2.14 -7.27
CA GLY A 46 -2.24 -3.32 -6.50
C GLY A 46 -2.87 -3.01 -5.14
N GLY A 47 -2.74 -1.77 -4.65
CA GLY A 47 -3.21 -1.33 -3.34
C GLY A 47 -3.19 0.19 -3.19
N PRO A 48 -3.50 0.76 -2.02
CA PRO A 48 -3.31 2.18 -1.78
C PRO A 48 -1.82 2.58 -1.87
N LEU A 49 -1.55 3.83 -2.23
CA LEU A 49 -0.25 4.45 -2.04
C LEU A 49 -0.27 5.06 -0.63
N LEU A 50 0.66 4.65 0.22
CA LEU A 50 0.75 5.13 1.59
C LEU A 50 2.05 5.88 1.76
N ASP A 51 1.93 7.15 2.09
CA ASP A 51 3.04 8.02 2.48
C ASP A 51 3.27 7.88 3.98
N VAL A 52 4.38 7.25 4.35
CA VAL A 52 4.73 6.93 5.73
C VAL A 52 5.96 7.74 6.11
N THR A 53 5.86 8.49 7.20
CA THR A 53 6.97 9.25 7.78
C THR A 53 7.32 8.66 9.13
N ILE A 54 8.56 8.20 9.27
CA ILE A 54 9.09 7.78 10.57
C ILE A 54 9.60 9.03 11.30
N ILE A 55 8.97 9.34 12.43
CA ILE A 55 9.34 10.47 13.29
C ILE A 55 10.47 10.06 14.23
N ALA A 56 10.43 8.82 14.74
CA ALA A 56 11.45 8.27 15.62
C ALA A 56 11.46 6.74 15.61
N GLY A 57 12.63 6.14 15.79
CA GLY A 57 12.83 4.68 15.83
C GLY A 57 12.93 4.04 14.45
N GLU A 58 12.91 2.71 14.41
CA GLU A 58 13.05 1.91 13.19
C GLU A 58 12.01 0.79 13.15
N LEU A 59 11.52 0.48 11.95
CA LEU A 59 10.59 -0.62 11.71
C LEU A 59 11.35 -1.87 11.27
N GLU A 60 11.01 -3.00 11.87
CA GLU A 60 11.53 -4.32 11.48
C GLU A 60 10.84 -4.79 10.19
N GLU A 61 9.52 -4.61 10.14
CA GLU A 61 8.69 -5.05 9.04
C GLU A 61 7.58 -4.05 8.77
N VAL A 62 7.18 -3.94 7.50
CA VAL A 62 5.90 -3.35 7.11
C VAL A 62 5.18 -4.24 6.12
N HIS A 63 3.88 -4.24 6.27
CA HIS A 63 2.97 -4.98 5.42
C HIS A 63 2.06 -3.97 4.72
N LEU A 64 2.29 -3.78 3.42
CA LEU A 64 1.47 -2.90 2.60
C LEU A 64 0.25 -3.69 2.07
N PRO A 65 -0.97 -3.19 2.27
CA PRO A 65 -2.17 -3.87 1.84
C PRO A 65 -2.30 -3.86 0.32
N HIS A 66 -2.87 -4.93 -0.24
CA HIS A 66 -3.25 -5.01 -1.65
C HIS A 66 -4.63 -5.64 -1.81
N PHE A 67 -5.32 -5.26 -2.88
CA PHE A 67 -6.61 -5.85 -3.26
C PHE A 67 -6.45 -7.09 -4.15
N ALA A 68 -5.24 -7.37 -4.60
CA ALA A 68 -4.90 -8.52 -5.42
C ALA A 68 -5.04 -9.85 -4.66
N CYS A 69 -5.68 -10.85 -5.25
CA CYS A 69 -5.79 -12.20 -4.69
C CYS A 69 -4.90 -13.15 -5.50
N PHE A 70 -3.77 -13.52 -4.89
CA PHE A 70 -2.72 -14.31 -5.52
C PHE A 70 -2.90 -15.83 -5.35
N GLY A 71 -3.93 -16.31 -4.67
CA GLY A 71 -4.09 -17.76 -4.42
C GLY A 71 -2.79 -18.38 -3.88
N ASP A 72 -2.42 -19.56 -4.39
CA ASP A 72 -1.23 -20.32 -3.96
C ASP A 72 -0.16 -20.45 -5.07
N ASP A 73 -0.17 -19.60 -6.11
CA ASP A 73 0.85 -19.67 -7.18
C ASP A 73 2.15 -18.94 -6.78
N PRO A 74 3.27 -19.67 -6.64
CA PRO A 74 4.52 -19.10 -6.14
C PRO A 74 5.16 -18.10 -7.12
N SER A 75 4.77 -18.09 -8.39
CA SER A 75 5.27 -17.12 -9.39
C SER A 75 4.76 -15.69 -9.16
N PHE A 76 3.80 -15.49 -8.25
CA PHE A 76 3.27 -14.16 -7.97
C PHE A 76 4.29 -13.20 -7.36
N LYS A 77 5.30 -13.70 -6.63
CA LYS A 77 6.40 -12.85 -6.16
C LYS A 77 7.12 -12.16 -7.33
N GLU A 78 7.22 -12.81 -8.48
CA GLU A 78 7.83 -12.20 -9.68
C GLU A 78 6.93 -11.16 -10.34
N LYS A 79 5.61 -11.26 -10.13
CA LYS A 79 4.58 -10.39 -10.71
C LYS A 79 4.25 -9.18 -9.83
N VAL A 80 4.73 -9.14 -8.59
CA VAL A 80 4.46 -8.09 -7.61
C VAL A 80 5.72 -7.28 -7.32
N ARG A 81 5.57 -5.96 -7.30
CA ARG A 81 6.64 -5.01 -6.95
C ARG A 81 6.07 -3.96 -6.00
N VAL A 82 6.94 -3.14 -5.43
CA VAL A 82 6.56 -1.96 -4.67
C VAL A 82 7.06 -0.73 -5.40
N LEU A 83 6.16 0.22 -5.64
CA LEU A 83 6.54 1.57 -5.99
C LEU A 83 7.13 2.22 -4.74
N HIS A 84 8.28 2.85 -4.87
CA HIS A 84 8.87 3.67 -3.82
C HIS A 84 9.15 5.07 -4.39
N VAL A 85 8.58 6.09 -3.77
CA VAL A 85 8.64 7.48 -4.19
C VAL A 85 9.44 8.26 -3.18
N GLU A 86 10.56 8.83 -3.61
CA GLU A 86 11.49 9.61 -2.80
C GLU A 86 11.65 11.00 -3.43
N ASP A 87 12.22 11.95 -2.67
CA ASP A 87 12.45 13.31 -3.16
C ASP A 87 13.33 13.35 -4.43
N CYS A 88 14.23 12.38 -4.56
CA CYS A 88 15.14 12.26 -5.70
C CYS A 88 14.56 11.50 -6.90
N GLY A 89 13.37 10.90 -6.77
CA GLY A 89 12.73 10.18 -7.86
C GLY A 89 11.88 8.99 -7.43
N VAL A 90 11.74 8.03 -8.33
CA VAL A 90 10.85 6.88 -8.14
C VAL A 90 11.59 5.61 -8.52
N SER A 91 11.45 4.57 -7.69
CA SER A 91 12.00 3.24 -7.93
C SER A 91 10.91 2.15 -7.85
N VAL A 92 11.21 1.00 -8.45
CA VAL A 92 10.35 -0.19 -8.44
C VAL A 92 11.11 -1.32 -7.79
N GLU A 93 10.72 -1.67 -6.57
CA GLU A 93 11.46 -2.55 -5.67
C GLU A 93 10.86 -3.94 -5.62
N GLN A 94 11.69 -4.94 -5.33
CA GLN A 94 11.21 -6.28 -5.01
C GLN A 94 10.59 -6.30 -3.61
N VAL A 95 9.72 -7.28 -3.37
CA VAL A 95 9.12 -7.52 -2.05
C VAL A 95 9.74 -8.77 -1.43
N ASP A 96 9.81 -8.82 -0.09
CA ASP A 96 10.34 -9.98 0.61
C ASP A 96 9.36 -11.15 0.55
N GLU A 97 8.07 -10.87 0.76
CA GLU A 97 7.01 -11.87 0.77
C GLU A 97 5.70 -11.26 0.23
N VAL A 98 4.91 -12.09 -0.47
CA VAL A 98 3.55 -11.78 -0.87
C VAL A 98 2.63 -12.71 -0.12
N THR A 99 1.74 -12.14 0.69
CA THR A 99 0.72 -12.89 1.43
C THR A 99 -0.63 -12.72 0.73
N ARG A 100 -1.71 -13.26 1.32
CA ARG A 100 -3.04 -13.18 0.73
C ARG A 100 -3.55 -11.73 0.55
N PHE A 101 -3.19 -10.82 1.46
CA PHE A 101 -3.74 -9.46 1.50
C PHE A 101 -2.69 -8.36 1.65
N HIS A 102 -1.43 -8.74 1.82
CA HIS A 102 -0.32 -7.81 2.04
C HIS A 102 0.94 -8.25 1.33
N VAL A 103 1.75 -7.29 0.90
CA VAL A 103 3.18 -7.54 0.66
C VAL A 103 3.96 -7.15 1.90
N LYS A 104 4.97 -7.95 2.23
CA LYS A 104 5.89 -7.69 3.35
C LYS A 104 7.20 -7.11 2.84
N ILE A 105 7.70 -6.12 3.56
CA ILE A 105 9.00 -5.48 3.35
C ILE A 105 9.75 -5.52 4.67
N LEU A 106 10.99 -6.01 4.65
CA LEU A 106 11.89 -6.09 5.79
C LEU A 106 12.81 -4.86 5.85
N HIS A 107 13.09 -4.39 7.07
CA HIS A 107 13.95 -3.22 7.35
C HIS A 107 13.74 -2.04 6.37
N PRO A 108 12.48 -1.63 6.15
CA PRO A 108 12.15 -0.61 5.17
C PRO A 108 12.72 0.78 5.55
N THR A 109 13.22 1.49 4.55
CA THR A 109 13.25 2.95 4.58
C THR A 109 11.89 3.48 4.15
N PHE A 110 11.41 4.56 4.76
CA PHE A 110 10.04 5.02 4.53
C PHE A 110 9.92 6.41 3.94
N SER A 111 9.04 6.42 2.94
CA SER A 111 8.43 7.51 2.20
C SER A 111 7.19 6.88 1.53
N ALA A 112 6.62 7.53 0.52
CA ALA A 112 5.46 6.97 -0.19
C ALA A 112 5.77 5.63 -0.87
N LYS A 113 5.07 4.57 -0.43
CA LYS A 113 5.15 3.23 -1.02
C LYS A 113 3.78 2.63 -1.31
N GLY A 114 3.70 1.86 -2.38
CA GLY A 114 2.44 1.22 -2.81
C GLY A 114 2.68 -0.02 -3.65
N VAL A 115 1.74 -0.97 -3.61
CA VAL A 115 1.89 -2.26 -4.32
C VAL A 115 1.62 -2.09 -5.81
N LEU A 116 2.49 -2.67 -6.63
CA LEU A 116 2.37 -2.79 -8.08
C LEU A 116 2.16 -4.24 -8.48
N VAL A 117 1.29 -4.47 -9.46
CA VAL A 117 1.02 -5.79 -10.03
C VAL A 117 1.23 -5.74 -11.53
N ARG A 118 1.97 -6.72 -12.08
CA ARG A 118 2.26 -6.77 -13.52
C ARG A 118 0.98 -6.88 -14.35
N SER A 119 0.95 -6.21 -15.48
CA SER A 119 -0.17 -6.22 -16.42
C SER A 119 -0.20 -7.49 -17.26
N GLY A 120 -1.34 -7.81 -17.86
CA GLY A 120 -1.45 -8.84 -18.89
C GLY A 120 -1.76 -10.26 -18.39
N PHE A 121 -2.11 -10.43 -17.12
CA PHE A 121 -2.63 -11.70 -16.61
C PHE A 121 -3.93 -11.52 -15.80
N PRO A 122 -4.78 -12.56 -15.72
CA PRO A 122 -5.99 -12.50 -14.90
C PRO A 122 -5.65 -12.40 -13.42
N LEU A 123 -6.10 -11.33 -12.77
CA LEU A 123 -5.95 -11.13 -11.34
C LEU A 123 -7.33 -11.16 -10.69
N LYS A 124 -7.52 -12.04 -9.71
CA LYS A 124 -8.70 -11.96 -8.83
C LYS A 124 -8.51 -10.81 -7.86
N VAL A 125 -9.56 -10.06 -7.59
CA VAL A 125 -9.50 -8.90 -6.69
C VAL A 125 -10.50 -9.12 -5.55
N HIS A 126 -10.07 -8.89 -4.31
CA HIS A 126 -10.96 -8.78 -3.16
C HIS A 126 -11.03 -7.32 -2.75
N CYS A 127 -12.23 -6.75 -2.79
CA CYS A 127 -12.50 -5.41 -2.28
C CYS A 127 -13.91 -5.33 -1.69
N ASP A 128 -14.03 -4.58 -0.60
CA ASP A 128 -15.32 -4.15 -0.08
C ASP A 128 -15.68 -2.83 -0.76
N LEU A 129 -16.82 -2.80 -1.47
CA LEU A 129 -17.30 -1.59 -2.15
C LEU A 129 -18.22 -0.80 -1.22
N LEU A 130 -17.75 0.36 -0.77
CA LEU A 130 -18.57 1.32 -0.02
C LEU A 130 -19.21 2.32 -0.99
N LEU A 131 -20.52 2.23 -1.16
CA LEU A 131 -21.31 3.17 -1.95
C LEU A 131 -21.84 4.28 -1.05
N TYR A 132 -21.34 5.51 -1.24
CA TYR A 132 -21.83 6.69 -0.51
C TYR A 132 -22.89 7.40 -1.35
N GLN A 133 -24.10 7.52 -0.82
CA GLN A 133 -25.16 8.33 -1.40
C GLN A 133 -25.34 9.61 -0.58
N ALA A 134 -24.99 10.76 -1.16
CA ALA A 134 -25.34 12.05 -0.58
C ALA A 134 -26.84 12.31 -0.81
N LYS A 135 -27.60 12.63 0.24
CA LYS A 135 -28.95 13.17 0.08
C LYS A 135 -28.84 14.60 -0.42
N ALA A 136 -29.52 14.93 -1.53
CA ALA A 136 -29.67 16.30 -1.96
C ALA A 136 -30.39 17.11 -0.87
N PRO A 137 -30.00 18.37 -0.62
CA PRO A 137 -30.73 19.24 0.30
C PRO A 137 -32.17 19.41 -0.20
N SER A 138 -33.15 19.14 0.68
CA SER A 138 -34.54 19.50 0.43
C SER A 138 -34.69 21.00 0.64
N TRP A 139 -34.51 21.78 -0.41
CA TRP A 139 -34.99 23.16 -0.42
C TRP A 139 -36.52 23.11 -0.42
N THR A 140 -37.13 23.35 0.73
CA THR A 140 -38.55 23.74 0.81
C THR A 140 -38.58 25.25 0.80
N ASP A 141 -38.94 25.83 -0.35
CA ASP A 141 -39.25 27.26 -0.44
C ASP A 141 -40.43 27.56 0.49
N SER A 142 -40.20 28.46 1.45
CA SER A 142 -41.23 29.10 2.28
C SER A 142 -41.55 30.48 1.74
#